data_AF-K2F924-F1
#
_entry.id   AF-K2F924-F1
#
_cell.length_a   1.000
_cell.length_b   1.000
_cell.length_c   1.000
_cell.angle_alpha   90.00
_cell.angle_beta   90.00
_cell.angle_gamma   90.00
#
_symmetry.space_group_name_H-M   'P 1'
#
loop_
_entity.id
_entity.type
_entity.pdbx_description
1 polymer ?
#
loop_
_entity_poly.entity_id
_entity_poly.type
_entity_poly.pdbx_seq_one_letter_code
_entity_poly.pdbx_strand_id
1 'polypeptide(L)'
;MHPVRFYVLLLQPDGKILIGGTFTTYNGTSRNHIARINADGTLDTTFSPGSGANDDIYSLVLQSDGKILVGGPFTTYNGTSRNYIARINSNGSLDTTFNPGSGANNILHSTVIQPDGKILIGGGFT
;
A
#
# COMPACT_ATOMS: atom_id res chain seq x y z
N MET A 1 9.78 -14.31 -18.66
CA MET A 1 9.93 -13.54 -17.40
C MET A 1 9.19 -12.23 -17.59
N HIS A 2 8.12 -11.98 -16.81
CA HIS A 2 7.52 -10.64 -16.76
C HIS A 2 8.41 -9.75 -15.88
N PRO A 3 8.75 -8.53 -16.29
CA PRO A 3 9.57 -7.63 -15.48
C PRO A 3 8.82 -7.28 -14.19
N VAL A 4 9.53 -7.35 -13.05
CA VAL A 4 9.03 -6.79 -11.79
C VAL A 4 8.96 -5.28 -11.93
N ARG A 5 7.77 -4.70 -11.72
CA ARG A 5 7.60 -3.25 -11.72
C ARG A 5 7.25 -2.77 -10.32
N PHE A 6 8.03 -1.83 -9.82
CA PHE A 6 7.63 -0.99 -8.71
C PHE A 6 6.85 0.18 -9.29
N TYR A 7 5.62 0.36 -8.85
CA TYR A 7 4.79 1.49 -9.28
C TYR A 7 4.92 2.68 -8.32
N VAL A 8 5.24 2.42 -7.04
CA VAL A 8 5.29 3.46 -6.01
C VAL A 8 6.36 3.17 -4.97
N LEU A 9 7.02 4.24 -4.52
CA LEU A 9 7.95 4.27 -3.39
C LEU A 9 7.48 5.35 -2.41
N LEU A 10 7.58 5.06 -1.11
CA LEU A 10 7.22 5.98 -0.04
C LEU A 10 8.31 5.96 1.04
N LEU A 11 9.06 7.06 1.14
CA LEU A 11 10.06 7.26 2.20
C LEU A 11 9.36 7.57 3.52
N GLN A 12 9.72 6.84 4.57
CA GLN A 12 9.21 7.06 5.93
C GLN A 12 10.19 7.92 6.76
N PRO A 13 9.72 8.61 7.82
CA PRO A 13 10.57 9.45 8.66
C PRO A 13 11.75 8.72 9.35
N ASP A 14 11.63 7.40 9.55
CA ASP A 14 12.68 6.55 10.12
C ASP A 14 13.72 6.10 9.09
N GLY A 15 13.64 6.59 7.84
CA GLY A 15 14.55 6.24 6.75
C GLY A 15 14.21 4.92 6.05
N LYS A 16 13.16 4.21 6.47
CA LYS A 16 12.67 3.02 5.76
C LYS A 16 11.86 3.42 4.55
N ILE A 17 11.73 2.50 3.60
CA ILE A 17 11.04 2.73 2.33
C ILE A 17 9.95 1.68 2.17
N LEU A 18 8.71 2.12 1.98
CA LEU A 18 7.62 1.26 1.53
C LEU A 18 7.63 1.19 0.01
N ILE A 19 7.47 -0.02 -0.53
CA ILE A 19 7.46 -0.28 -1.96
C ILE A 19 6.15 -0.97 -2.34
N GLY A 20 5.52 -0.51 -3.42
CA GLY A 20 4.30 -1.07 -3.99
C GLY A 20 4.46 -1.41 -5.47
N GLY A 21 3.88 -2.51 -5.95
CA GLY A 21 4.05 -2.92 -7.34
C GLY A 21 3.49 -4.30 -7.71
N THR A 22 4.04 -4.90 -8.77
CA THR A 22 3.62 -6.21 -9.32
C THR A 22 4.34 -7.42 -8.70
N PHE A 23 5.16 -7.21 -7.69
CA PHE A 23 6.00 -8.27 -7.13
C PHE A 23 5.21 -9.15 -6.15
N THR A 24 5.57 -10.42 -6.08
CA THR A 24 5.04 -11.37 -5.08
C THR A 24 6.11 -11.88 -4.12
N THR A 25 7.37 -11.49 -4.37
CA THR A 25 8.51 -11.80 -3.52
C THR A 25 9.48 -10.62 -3.44
N TYR A 26 10.20 -10.52 -2.34
CA TYR A 26 11.34 -9.62 -2.16
C TYR A 26 12.45 -10.38 -1.44
N ASN A 27 13.66 -10.42 -2.03
CA ASN A 27 14.79 -11.21 -1.52
C ASN A 27 14.42 -12.65 -1.11
N GLY A 28 13.63 -13.34 -1.93
CA GLY A 28 13.19 -14.72 -1.69
C GLY A 28 12.09 -14.89 -0.64
N THR A 29 11.69 -13.81 0.05
CA THR A 29 10.58 -13.83 1.02
C THR A 29 9.28 -13.42 0.34
N SER A 30 8.18 -14.12 0.61
CA SER A 30 6.86 -13.76 0.08
C SER A 30 6.42 -12.38 0.59
N ARG A 31 6.10 -11.52 -0.37
CA ARG A 31 5.60 -10.15 -0.17
C ARG A 31 4.72 -9.82 -1.38
N ASN A 32 3.42 -9.91 -1.21
CA ASN A 32 2.46 -9.68 -2.30
C ASN A 32 2.17 -8.19 -2.42
N HIS A 33 2.69 -7.59 -3.48
CA HIS A 33 2.46 -6.23 -3.96
C HIS A 33 2.88 -5.11 -3.00
N ILE A 34 3.28 -5.42 -1.77
CA ILE A 34 3.79 -4.47 -0.77
C ILE A 34 4.92 -5.08 0.08
N ALA A 35 5.95 -4.27 0.34
CA ALA A 35 7.00 -4.56 1.29
C ALA A 35 7.52 -3.26 1.91
N ARG A 36 8.20 -3.38 3.05
CA ARG A 36 9.03 -2.32 3.61
C ARG A 36 10.48 -2.77 3.62
N ILE A 37 11.37 -1.88 3.23
CA ILE A 37 12.82 -2.12 3.18
C ILE A 37 13.53 -1.10 4.08
N ASN A 38 14.65 -1.52 4.64
CA ASN A 38 15.55 -0.65 5.39
C ASN A 38 16.34 0.24 4.42
N ALA A 39 17.04 1.25 4.96
CA ALA A 39 17.84 2.19 4.16
C ALA A 39 18.96 1.51 3.36
N ASP A 40 19.43 0.34 3.81
CA ASP A 40 20.42 -0.50 3.11
C ASP A 40 19.81 -1.44 2.05
N GLY A 41 18.50 -1.36 1.83
CA GLY A 41 17.77 -2.20 0.88
C GLY A 41 17.40 -3.60 1.40
N THR A 42 17.75 -3.94 2.64
CA THR A 42 17.33 -5.21 3.24
C THR A 42 15.84 -5.19 3.58
N LEU A 43 15.18 -6.35 3.60
CA LEU A 43 13.77 -6.46 3.96
C LEU A 43 13.57 -6.14 5.44
N ASP A 44 12.62 -5.24 5.75
CA ASP A 44 12.15 -5.08 7.13
C ASP A 44 11.13 -6.19 7.47
N THR A 45 11.59 -7.18 8.23
CA THR A 45 10.77 -8.33 8.64
C THR A 45 9.72 -7.98 9.70
N THR A 46 9.83 -6.82 10.34
CA THR A 46 8.82 -6.33 11.31
C THR A 46 7.57 -5.78 10.61
N PHE A 47 7.66 -5.49 9.31
CA PHE A 47 6.51 -5.17 8.48
C PHE A 47 5.85 -6.45 7.97
N SER A 48 4.64 -6.71 8.48
CA SER A 48 3.86 -7.93 8.25
C SER A 48 2.50 -7.60 7.61
N PRO A 49 2.42 -7.59 6.27
CA PRO A 49 1.18 -7.33 5.54
C PRO A 49 0.25 -8.56 5.47
N GLY A 50 0.62 -9.67 6.10
CA GLY A 50 -0.07 -10.96 5.95
C GLY A 50 -0.02 -11.43 4.49
N SER A 51 -1.17 -11.76 3.90
CA SER A 51 -1.22 -12.10 2.46
C SER A 51 -1.13 -10.89 1.52
N GLY A 52 -1.08 -9.66 2.05
CA GLY A 52 -0.97 -8.43 1.25
C GLY A 52 -2.24 -8.12 0.45
N ALA A 53 -2.11 -7.27 -0.57
CA ALA A 53 -3.18 -7.06 -1.55
C ALA A 53 -3.26 -8.26 -2.51
N ASN A 54 -4.43 -8.53 -3.09
CA ASN A 54 -4.58 -9.57 -4.12
C ASN A 54 -4.33 -9.09 -5.55
N ASP A 55 -3.95 -7.82 -5.72
CA ASP A 55 -3.57 -7.21 -6.99
C ASP A 55 -2.58 -6.08 -6.71
N ASP A 56 -2.09 -5.46 -7.79
CA ASP A 56 -1.08 -4.43 -7.75
C ASP A 56 -1.42 -3.26 -6.81
N ILE A 57 -0.36 -2.67 -6.25
CA ILE A 57 -0.44 -1.42 -5.50
C ILE A 57 0.16 -0.31 -6.33
N TYR A 58 -0.66 0.68 -6.65
CA TYR A 58 -0.30 1.85 -7.44
C TYR A 58 -0.03 3.08 -6.58
N SER A 59 -0.56 3.11 -5.35
CA SER A 59 -0.46 4.27 -4.49
C SER A 59 -0.24 3.92 -3.02
N LEU A 60 0.63 4.68 -2.37
CA LEU A 60 0.95 4.60 -0.96
C LEU A 60 1.05 6.00 -0.38
N VAL A 61 0.41 6.22 0.77
CA VAL A 61 0.41 7.52 1.44
C VAL A 61 0.54 7.35 2.94
N LEU A 62 1.56 7.97 3.53
CA LEU A 62 1.79 7.99 4.98
C LEU A 62 0.95 9.07 5.65
N GLN A 63 0.12 8.69 6.62
CA GLN A 63 -0.63 9.60 7.47
C GLN A 63 0.20 10.04 8.68
N SER A 64 -0.19 11.16 9.29
CA SER A 64 0.53 11.74 10.44
C SER A 64 0.56 10.84 11.69
N ASP A 65 -0.37 9.90 11.80
CA ASP A 65 -0.43 8.90 12.88
C ASP A 65 0.38 7.63 12.56
N GLY A 66 1.11 7.62 11.44
CA GLY A 66 1.92 6.49 10.99
C GLY A 66 1.15 5.40 10.26
N LYS A 67 -0.18 5.52 10.09
CA LYS A 67 -0.95 4.63 9.22
C LYS A 67 -0.68 4.94 7.76
N ILE A 68 -0.92 3.97 6.89
CA ILE A 68 -0.67 4.08 5.46
C ILE A 68 -1.97 3.81 4.70
N LEU A 69 -2.33 4.70 3.80
CA LEU A 69 -3.35 4.43 2.79
C LEU A 69 -2.71 3.73 1.59
N VAL A 70 -3.38 2.68 1.14
CA VAL A 70 -2.95 1.81 0.04
C VAL A 70 -4.03 1.85 -1.03
N GLY A 71 -3.65 2.09 -2.27
CA GLY A 71 -4.57 2.16 -3.42
C GLY A 71 -4.07 1.37 -4.63
N GLY A 72 -5.01 0.80 -5.39
CA GLY A 72 -4.73 0.01 -6.59
C GLY A 72 -5.97 -0.74 -7.10
N PRO A 73 -5.84 -1.65 -8.08
CA PRO A 73 -6.93 -2.48 -8.59
C PRO A 73 -7.41 -3.61 -7.66
N PHE A 74 -6.80 -3.79 -6.48
CA PHE A 74 -7.10 -4.90 -5.59
C PHE A 74 -8.53 -4.86 -5.01
N THR A 75 -9.05 -6.03 -4.65
CA THR A 75 -10.38 -6.21 -4.04
C THR A 75 -10.32 -6.79 -2.63
N THR A 76 -9.14 -7.25 -2.21
CA THR A 76 -8.89 -7.72 -0.85
C THR A 76 -7.51 -7.27 -0.36
N TYR A 77 -7.40 -7.07 0.94
CA TYR A 77 -6.13 -6.93 1.64
C TYR A 77 -6.11 -7.88 2.83
N ASN A 78 -5.08 -8.70 2.93
CA ASN A 78 -4.92 -9.76 3.92
C ASN A 78 -6.18 -10.66 4.03
N GLY A 79 -6.76 -11.03 2.88
CA GLY A 79 -7.99 -11.84 2.79
C GLY A 79 -9.28 -11.12 3.17
N THR A 80 -9.23 -9.86 3.61
CA THR A 80 -10.41 -9.06 3.96
C THR A 80 -10.83 -8.20 2.77
N SER A 81 -12.13 -8.15 2.46
CA SER A 81 -12.66 -7.33 1.37
C SER A 81 -12.35 -5.84 1.57
N ARG A 82 -11.64 -5.28 0.59
CA ARG A 82 -11.23 -3.88 0.50
C ARG A 82 -11.11 -3.54 -0.99
N ASN A 83 -12.12 -2.88 -1.52
CA ASN A 83 -12.15 -2.54 -2.95
C ASN A 83 -11.35 -1.26 -3.18
N TYR A 84 -10.26 -1.40 -3.92
CA TYR A 84 -9.39 -0.35 -4.45
C TYR A 84 -8.63 0.51 -3.45
N ILE A 85 -9.07 0.52 -2.19
CA ILE A 85 -8.47 1.28 -1.11
C ILE A 85 -8.52 0.52 0.21
N ALA A 86 -7.41 0.57 0.94
CA ALA A 86 -7.29 0.07 2.30
C ALA A 86 -6.47 1.05 3.13
N ARG A 87 -6.65 1.01 4.46
CA ARG A 87 -5.73 1.62 5.40
C ARG A 87 -5.04 0.52 6.18
N ILE A 88 -3.73 0.64 6.35
CA ILE A 88 -2.92 -0.31 7.10
C ILE A 88 -2.18 0.42 8.23
N ASN A 89 -1.91 -0.30 9.31
CA ASN A 89 -1.09 0.20 10.41
C ASN A 89 0.38 0.27 10.00
N SER A 90 1.20 0.95 10.80
CA SER A 90 2.64 1.12 10.57
C SER A 90 3.42 -0.21 10.50
N ASN A 91 2.86 -1.28 11.05
CA ASN A 91 3.41 -2.64 10.99
C ASN A 91 2.93 -3.46 9.77
N GLY A 92 2.10 -2.88 8.89
CA GLY A 92 1.57 -3.54 7.69
C GLY A 92 0.23 -4.26 7.86
N SER A 93 -0.24 -4.45 9.10
CA SER A 93 -1.54 -5.07 9.36
C SER A 93 -2.69 -4.18 8.89
N LEU A 94 -3.79 -4.78 8.44
CA LEU A 94 -5.00 -4.05 8.03
C LEU A 94 -5.59 -3.28 9.22
N ASP A 95 -5.89 -2.00 9.04
CA ASP A 95 -6.72 -1.24 9.95
C ASP A 95 -8.21 -1.53 9.65
N THR A 96 -8.80 -2.40 10.46
CA THR A 96 -10.20 -2.82 10.31
C THR A 96 -11.20 -1.72 10.68
N THR A 97 -10.76 -0.67 11.39
CA THR A 97 -11.61 0.47 11.75
C THR A 97 -11.80 1.44 10.59
N PHE A 98 -10.97 1.36 9.55
CA PHE A 98 -11.17 2.09 8.31
C PHE A 98 -12.22 1.40 7.44
N ASN A 99 -13.37 2.06 7.30
CA ASN A 99 -14.41 1.65 6.38
C ASN A 99 -14.48 2.65 5.20
N PRO A 100 -14.01 2.27 4.00
CA PRO A 100 -14.08 3.13 2.82
C PRO A 100 -15.51 3.24 2.23
N GLY A 101 -16.52 2.60 2.82
CA GLY A 101 -17.90 2.60 2.31
C GLY A 101 -17.98 1.86 0.96
N SER A 102 -18.60 2.50 -0.04
CA SER A 102 -18.59 1.99 -1.43
C SER A 102 -17.19 1.97 -2.07
N GLY A 103 -16.18 2.55 -1.41
CA GLY A 103 -14.83 2.67 -1.93
C GLY A 103 -14.72 3.66 -3.08
N ALA A 104 -13.56 3.68 -3.74
CA ALA A 104 -13.43 4.27 -5.06
C ALA A 104 -14.24 3.41 -6.05
N ASN A 105 -14.92 4.04 -7.01
CA ASN A 105 -15.72 3.30 -7.99
C ASN A 105 -14.91 2.83 -9.20
N ASN A 106 -13.62 3.16 -9.27
CA ASN A 106 -12.69 2.78 -10.34
C ASN A 106 -11.21 2.95 -9.87
N ILE A 107 -10.24 2.56 -10.71
CA ILE A 107 -8.81 2.40 -10.37
C ILE A 107 -8.21 3.69 -9.83
N LEU A 108 -7.55 3.55 -8.68
CA LEU A 108 -6.81 4.59 -7.98
C LEU A 108 -5.37 4.67 -8.53
N HIS A 109 -5.04 5.74 -9.24
CA HIS A 109 -3.74 5.95 -9.88
C HIS A 109 -2.77 6.79 -9.04
N SER A 110 -3.27 7.62 -8.13
CA SER A 110 -2.47 8.53 -7.31
C SER A 110 -3.20 8.90 -6.02
N THR A 111 -2.48 9.10 -4.92
CA THR A 111 -3.01 9.72 -3.71
C THR A 111 -2.02 10.72 -3.14
N VAL A 112 -2.50 11.88 -2.71
CA VAL A 112 -1.69 12.94 -2.06
C VAL A 112 -2.40 13.41 -0.80
N ILE A 113 -1.66 13.62 0.29
CA ILE A 113 -2.19 14.30 1.49
C ILE A 113 -2.01 15.80 1.35
N GLN A 114 -3.08 16.56 1.59
CA GLN A 114 -3.04 18.00 1.74
C GLN A 114 -2.55 18.39 3.15
N PRO A 115 -1.95 19.58 3.33
CA PRO A 115 -1.50 20.08 4.64
C PRO A 115 -2.60 20.15 5.71
N ASP A 116 -3.87 20.14 5.32
CA ASP A 116 -5.03 20.12 6.22
C ASP A 116 -5.49 18.69 6.61
N GLY A 117 -4.75 17.66 6.18
CA GLY A 117 -5.04 16.26 6.47
C GLY A 117 -6.04 15.60 5.50
N LYS A 118 -6.55 16.32 4.48
CA LYS A 118 -7.41 15.72 3.45
C LYS A 118 -6.60 14.86 2.49
N ILE A 119 -7.23 13.78 2.01
CA ILE A 119 -6.64 12.87 1.03
C ILE A 119 -7.20 13.24 -0.34
N LEU A 120 -6.35 13.68 -1.26
CA LEU A 120 -6.63 13.73 -2.68
C LEU A 120 -6.45 12.33 -3.24
N ILE A 121 -7.47 11.83 -3.93
CA ILE A 121 -7.41 10.61 -4.71
C ILE A 121 -7.47 11.02 -6.19
N GLY A 122 -6.44 10.68 -6.95
CA GLY A 122 -6.44 10.72 -8.41
C GLY A 122 -6.66 9.31 -8.95
N GLY A 123 -7.66 9.11 -9.79
CA GLY A 123 -7.99 7.81 -10.37
C GLY A 123 -8.96 7.94 -11.53
N GLY A 124 -9.27 6.83 -12.17
CA GLY A 124 -10.47 6.78 -12.99
C GLY A 124 -11.67 7.02 -12.08
N PHE A 125 -12.56 7.91 -12.46
CA PHE A 125 -13.89 8.05 -11.86
C PHE A 125 -14.89 7.97 -13.01
N THR A 126 -15.91 7.11 -12.88
CA THR A 126 -17.03 7.03 -13.83
C THR A 126 -18.31 7.45 -13.16
#